data_AF-A0ABD3WP41-F1
#
_entry.id   AF-A0ABD3WP41-F1
#
_cell.length_a   1.000
_cell.length_b   1.000
_cell.length_c   1.000
_cell.angle_alpha   90.00
_cell.angle_beta   90.00
_cell.angle_gamma   90.00
#
_symmetry.space_group_name_H-M   'P 1'
#
loop_
_entity.id
_entity.type
_entity.pdbx_description
1 polymer ?
#
loop_
_entity_poly.entity_id
_entity_poly.type
_entity_poly.pdbx_seq_one_letter_code
_entity_poly.pdbx_strand_id
1 'polypeptide(L)'
;MILIYAFVFLFFFPVRPLSFSKADETAVNNTIAKRCNKHYFIMTTDLHIPNIINSEHPDNRSYLIHKVRNVFEFIHDNYMDDVDWVFKAGDATYAIVENLRFLLSHYNASKPGSLGFLFDKFITNGFMSGGAAYVLCIQSIRQLVQNGLPENKCPALKKEELPGLGEDFGRNCCNQFTNTFRYMNPRLLRLADHLLYTTLVYGRTLPRQVMQVRQYRP
;
A
#
# COMPACT_ATOMS: atom_id res chain seq x y z
N MET A 1 12.69 -27.33 -8.10
CA MET A 1 13.43 -26.05 -8.09
C MET A 1 12.47 -24.97 -7.60
N ILE A 2 12.48 -24.69 -6.29
CA ILE A 2 11.61 -23.67 -5.71
C ILE A 2 12.27 -22.32 -6.04
N LEU A 3 11.78 -21.66 -7.09
CA LEU A 3 12.08 -20.25 -7.31
C LEU A 3 11.47 -19.49 -6.13
N ILE A 4 12.29 -19.19 -5.12
CA ILE A 4 11.99 -18.16 -4.14
C ILE A 4 12.10 -16.85 -4.93
N TYR A 5 11.05 -16.49 -5.65
CA TYR A 5 10.92 -15.15 -6.21
C TYR A 5 11.03 -14.20 -5.03
N ALA A 6 12.06 -13.37 -5.03
CA ALA A 6 12.22 -12.31 -4.04
C ALA A 6 11.15 -11.26 -4.31
N PHE A 7 9.91 -11.52 -3.86
CA PHE A 7 8.81 -10.59 -3.95
C PHE A 7 9.09 -9.41 -3.01
N VAL A 8 9.83 -8.41 -3.46
CA VAL A 8 10.11 -7.21 -2.68
C VAL A 8 8.94 -6.26 -2.86
N PHE A 9 8.18 -6.07 -1.78
CA PHE A 9 7.15 -5.04 -1.72
C PHE A 9 7.69 -3.79 -1.07
N LEU A 10 7.47 -2.65 -1.73
CA LEU A 10 7.56 -1.36 -1.09
C LEU A 10 6.15 -0.90 -0.72
N PHE A 11 5.90 -0.80 0.58
CA PHE A 11 4.67 -0.24 1.11
C PHE A 11 4.87 1.24 1.34
N PHE A 12 3.95 2.09 0.86
CA PHE A 12 3.97 3.49 1.26
C PHE A 12 2.62 3.96 1.78
N PHE A 13 2.69 4.71 2.88
CA PHE A 13 1.54 5.23 3.60
C PHE A 13 1.52 6.76 3.54
N PRO A 14 0.67 7.38 2.69
CA PRO A 14 0.44 8.80 2.79
C PRO A 14 -0.40 9.06 4.04
N VAL A 15 0.22 9.75 4.97
CA VAL A 15 -0.34 10.05 6.29
C VAL A 15 -1.55 10.96 6.16
N ARG A 16 -2.63 10.66 6.91
CA ARG A 16 -3.75 11.59 7.01
C ARG A 16 -3.35 12.76 7.91
N PRO A 17 -3.61 14.00 7.48
CA PRO A 17 -3.31 15.16 8.31
C PRO A 17 -4.18 15.14 9.56
N LEU A 18 -3.59 15.56 10.68
CA LEU A 18 -4.24 15.76 11.98
C LEU A 18 -4.52 14.50 12.82
N SER A 19 -4.17 13.29 12.36
CA SER A 19 -4.50 12.06 13.12
C SER A 19 -3.42 11.00 13.23
N PHE A 20 -2.30 11.11 12.49
CA PHE A 20 -1.25 10.12 12.59
C PHE A 20 -0.41 10.35 13.84
N SER A 21 -0.68 9.52 14.84
CA SER A 21 0.00 9.53 16.11
C SER A 21 1.12 8.49 16.13
N LYS A 22 2.00 8.58 17.12
CA LYS A 22 2.95 7.51 17.45
C LYS A 22 2.26 6.15 17.63
N ALA A 23 0.99 6.13 18.06
CA ALA A 23 0.23 4.89 18.21
C ALA A 23 -0.18 4.27 16.86
N ASP A 24 -0.43 5.10 15.83
CA ASP A 24 -0.71 4.64 14.47
C ASP A 24 0.55 4.05 13.83
N GLU A 25 1.67 4.79 13.90
CA GLU A 25 2.98 4.30 13.47
C GLU A 25 3.33 2.97 14.14
N THR A 26 3.22 2.91 15.47
CA THR A 26 3.49 1.71 16.26
C THR A 26 2.57 0.56 15.86
N ALA A 27 1.32 0.83 15.52
CA ALA A 27 0.38 -0.22 15.11
C ALA A 27 0.71 -0.77 13.72
N VAL A 28 1.01 0.09 12.74
CA VAL A 28 1.42 -0.32 11.39
C VAL A 28 2.74 -1.11 11.47
N ASN A 29 3.74 -0.57 12.17
CA ASN A 29 5.04 -1.22 12.39
C ASN A 29 4.91 -2.56 13.10
N ASN A 30 3.96 -2.72 14.02
CA ASN A 30 3.79 -3.99 14.72
C ASN A 30 2.94 -5.02 14.00
N THR A 31 2.32 -4.68 12.88
CA THR A 31 1.37 -5.53 12.16
C THR A 31 1.81 -5.74 10.71
N ILE A 32 1.18 -5.07 9.75
CA ILE A 32 1.40 -5.29 8.32
C ILE A 32 2.84 -5.01 7.88
N ALA A 33 3.49 -3.99 8.45
CA ALA A 33 4.82 -3.57 8.00
C ALA A 33 5.91 -4.61 8.31
N LYS A 34 5.75 -5.41 9.36
CA LYS A 34 6.64 -6.56 9.67
C LYS A 34 6.62 -7.64 8.60
N ARG A 35 5.56 -7.71 7.80
CA ARG A 35 5.38 -8.70 6.74
C ARG A 35 5.86 -8.19 5.39
N CYS A 36 6.19 -6.90 5.30
CA CYS A 36 6.73 -6.25 4.11
C CYS A 36 8.24 -6.41 4.02
N ASN A 37 8.78 -6.33 2.81
CA ASN A 37 10.23 -6.39 2.60
C ASN A 37 10.88 -5.03 2.91
N LYS A 38 10.28 -3.94 2.42
CA LYS A 38 10.61 -2.55 2.75
C LYS A 38 9.31 -1.76 2.93
N HIS A 39 9.30 -0.74 3.79
CA HIS A 39 8.15 0.14 3.96
C HIS A 39 8.60 1.57 4.22
N TYR A 40 7.78 2.53 3.82
CA TYR A 40 8.00 3.96 4.02
C TYR A 40 6.71 4.65 4.46
N PHE A 41 6.82 5.59 5.39
CA PHE A 41 5.77 6.56 5.66
C PHE A 41 6.06 7.85 4.90
N ILE A 42 5.01 8.50 4.43
CA ILE A 42 5.13 9.79 3.74
C ILE A 42 4.38 10.82 4.57
N MET A 43 5.12 11.77 5.11
CA MET A 43 4.57 12.83 5.94
C MET A 43 5.39 14.10 5.75
N THR A 44 4.85 15.22 6.21
CA THR A 44 5.61 16.46 6.34
C THR A 44 6.07 16.58 7.77
N THR A 45 7.36 16.38 8.01
CA THR A 45 7.91 16.41 9.35
C THR A 45 9.35 16.88 9.35
N ASP A 46 9.74 17.59 10.40
CA ASP A 46 11.14 17.96 10.64
C ASP A 46 11.88 16.86 11.45
N LEU A 47 11.18 15.78 11.80
CA LEU A 47 11.74 14.69 12.59
C LEU A 47 12.46 13.68 11.71
N HIS A 48 13.72 13.38 12.05
CA HIS A 48 14.46 12.28 11.44
C HIS A 48 14.10 10.94 12.08
N ILE A 49 13.08 10.29 11.53
CA ILE A 49 12.63 8.96 11.93
C ILE A 49 12.98 7.96 10.81
N PRO A 50 13.39 6.72 11.13
CA PRO A 50 13.63 5.69 10.12
C PRO A 50 12.43 5.47 9.21
N ASN A 51 12.67 5.13 7.94
CA ASN A 51 11.64 4.77 6.97
C ASN A 51 10.61 5.89 6.70
N ILE A 52 11.01 7.16 6.79
CA ILE A 52 10.17 8.30 6.41
C ILE A 52 10.72 8.96 5.15
N ILE A 53 9.84 9.16 4.17
CA ILE A 53 10.07 10.04 3.03
C ILE A 53 9.44 11.39 3.39
N ASN A 54 10.28 12.39 3.62
CA ASN A 54 9.81 13.73 3.94
C ASN A 54 9.22 14.40 2.69
N SER A 55 8.03 14.98 2.83
CA SER A 55 7.34 15.70 1.77
C SER A 55 7.32 17.18 2.07
N GLU A 56 7.80 17.99 1.12
CA GLU A 56 7.74 19.45 1.16
C GLU A 56 6.31 20.00 1.10
N HIS A 57 5.36 19.22 0.57
CA HIS A 57 3.96 19.62 0.50
C HIS A 57 3.24 19.38 1.82
N PRO A 58 2.36 20.27 2.29
CA PRO A 58 1.61 20.08 3.53
C PRO A 58 0.83 18.76 3.58
N ASP A 59 0.70 18.18 4.78
CA ASP A 59 -0.27 17.12 5.02
C ASP A 59 -1.68 17.73 4.85
N ASN A 60 -2.25 17.64 3.66
CA ASN A 60 -3.69 17.82 3.41
C ASN A 60 -4.13 17.02 2.19
N ARG A 61 -5.45 16.80 2.07
CA ARG A 61 -6.01 16.02 0.96
C ARG A 61 -5.69 16.63 -0.41
N SER A 62 -5.58 17.94 -0.50
CA SER A 62 -5.30 18.65 -1.76
C SER A 62 -3.89 18.38 -2.28
N TYR A 63 -2.91 18.14 -1.40
CA TYR A 63 -1.53 17.85 -1.79
C TYR A 63 -1.18 16.36 -1.85
N LEU A 64 -2.10 15.45 -1.52
CA LEU A 64 -1.83 14.01 -1.52
C LEU A 64 -1.27 13.50 -2.86
N ILE A 65 -1.78 14.02 -3.98
CA ILE A 65 -1.31 13.62 -5.31
C ILE A 65 0.16 14.00 -5.53
N HIS A 66 0.59 15.17 -5.04
CA HIS A 66 1.98 15.60 -5.12
C HIS A 66 2.88 14.69 -4.28
N LYS A 67 2.46 14.35 -3.05
CA LYS A 67 3.19 13.40 -2.20
C LYS A 67 3.37 12.03 -2.87
N VAL A 68 2.31 11.54 -3.50
CA VAL A 68 2.32 10.26 -4.22
C VAL A 68 3.27 10.32 -5.41
N ARG A 69 3.31 11.44 -6.16
CA ARG A 69 4.25 11.64 -7.28
C ARG A 69 5.70 11.64 -6.80
N ASN A 70 6.03 12.41 -5.76
CA ASN A 70 7.38 12.46 -5.20
C ASN A 70 7.86 11.07 -4.77
N VAL A 71 6.94 10.22 -4.28
CA VAL A 71 7.27 8.84 -3.89
C VAL A 71 7.50 7.94 -5.10
N PHE A 72 6.74 8.11 -6.17
CA PHE A 72 7.00 7.37 -7.40
C PHE A 72 8.34 7.75 -8.03
N GLU A 73 8.72 9.02 -7.99
CA GLU A 73 10.06 9.49 -8.38
C GLU A 73 11.14 8.90 -7.47
N PHE A 74 10.97 8.96 -6.15
CA PHE A 74 11.90 8.33 -5.19
C PHE A 74 12.07 6.83 -5.43
N ILE A 75 10.97 6.09 -5.67
CA ILE A 75 11.03 4.67 -5.99
C ILE A 75 11.73 4.43 -7.33
N HIS A 76 11.47 5.28 -8.32
CA HIS A 76 12.15 5.22 -9.60
C HIS A 76 13.66 5.36 -9.47
N ASP A 77 14.12 6.30 -8.65
CA ASP A 77 15.55 6.59 -8.57
C ASP A 77 16.31 5.60 -7.68
N ASN A 78 15.62 4.92 -6.76
CA ASN A 78 16.26 4.09 -5.72
C ASN A 78 15.94 2.60 -5.82
N TYR A 79 14.85 2.19 -6.49
CA TYR A 79 14.29 0.84 -6.35
C TYR A 79 13.87 0.15 -7.65
N MET A 80 14.18 0.71 -8.83
CA MET A 80 13.76 0.13 -10.12
C MET A 80 14.25 -1.29 -10.39
N ASP A 81 15.38 -1.69 -9.79
CA ASP A 81 15.98 -3.01 -9.95
C ASP A 81 15.84 -3.89 -8.68
N ASP A 82 15.29 -3.32 -7.61
CA ASP A 82 15.16 -3.93 -6.28
C ASP A 82 13.75 -4.43 -5.97
N VAL A 83 12.74 -3.94 -6.70
CA VAL A 83 11.32 -4.07 -6.36
C VAL A 83 10.51 -4.47 -7.58
N ASP A 84 9.67 -5.49 -7.44
CA ASP A 84 8.71 -5.90 -8.49
C ASP A 84 7.36 -5.19 -8.35
N TRP A 85 6.92 -4.97 -7.11
CA TRP A 85 5.57 -4.54 -6.77
C TRP A 85 5.60 -3.44 -5.71
N VAL A 86 4.84 -2.38 -5.95
CA VAL A 86 4.65 -1.28 -5.00
C VAL A 86 3.21 -1.28 -4.53
N PHE A 87 3.01 -1.37 -3.22
CA PHE A 87 1.69 -1.33 -2.61
C PHE A 87 1.46 0.00 -1.91
N LYS A 88 0.52 0.76 -2.45
CA LYS A 88 0.06 2.02 -1.86
C LYS A 88 -1.10 1.74 -0.93
N ALA A 89 -0.98 2.11 0.34
CA ALA A 89 -2.05 1.96 1.32
C ALA A 89 -2.17 3.20 2.21
N GLY A 90 -3.34 3.45 2.82
CA GLY A 90 -3.46 4.49 3.85
C GLY A 90 -3.04 3.97 5.24
N ASP A 91 -2.75 4.86 6.18
CA ASP A 91 -2.42 4.55 7.58
C ASP A 91 -3.46 3.69 8.31
N ALA A 92 -4.74 3.78 7.93
CA ALA A 92 -5.85 2.98 8.45
C ALA A 92 -6.20 1.77 7.57
N THR A 93 -5.21 1.16 6.92
CA THR A 93 -5.40 -0.02 6.04
C THR A 93 -4.74 -1.25 6.62
N TYR A 94 -5.46 -2.37 6.68
CA TYR A 94 -4.88 -3.69 6.95
C TYR A 94 -4.85 -4.51 5.65
N ALA A 95 -3.83 -5.34 5.45
CA ALA A 95 -3.73 -6.23 4.31
C ALA A 95 -3.20 -7.59 4.74
N ILE A 96 -3.76 -8.67 4.17
CA ILE A 96 -3.23 -10.02 4.34
C ILE A 96 -2.13 -10.20 3.30
N VAL A 97 -0.88 -9.95 3.69
CA VAL A 97 0.25 -9.85 2.75
C VAL A 97 0.52 -11.17 2.03
N GLU A 98 0.27 -12.32 2.67
CA GLU A 98 0.39 -13.64 2.07
C GLU A 98 -0.63 -13.85 0.94
N ASN A 99 -1.88 -13.42 1.13
CA ASN A 99 -2.90 -13.47 0.08
C ASN A 99 -2.54 -12.50 -1.06
N LEU A 100 -2.00 -11.33 -0.73
CA LEU A 100 -1.55 -10.36 -1.72
C LEU A 100 -0.39 -10.93 -2.58
N ARG A 101 0.60 -11.56 -1.94
CA ARG A 101 1.71 -12.28 -2.61
C ARG A 101 1.19 -13.38 -3.51
N PHE A 102 0.27 -14.19 -3.02
CA PHE A 102 -0.35 -15.27 -3.79
C PHE A 102 -1.14 -14.73 -5.00
N LEU A 103 -1.89 -13.65 -4.85
CA LEU A 103 -2.57 -13.01 -5.97
C LEU A 103 -1.54 -12.55 -7.03
N LEU A 104 -0.50 -11.86 -6.59
CA LEU A 104 0.50 -11.25 -7.48
C LEU A 104 1.41 -12.26 -8.16
N SER A 105 1.57 -13.48 -7.62
CA SER A 105 2.33 -14.55 -8.30
C SER A 105 1.71 -14.99 -9.62
N HIS A 106 0.46 -14.61 -9.90
CA HIS A 106 -0.22 -14.89 -11.17
C HIS A 106 -0.02 -13.78 -12.21
N TYR A 107 0.69 -12.70 -11.88
CA TYR A 107 0.93 -11.56 -12.75
C TYR A 107 2.42 -11.37 -13.05
N ASN A 108 2.72 -10.77 -14.20
CA ASN A 108 4.09 -10.48 -14.62
C ASN A 108 4.46 -9.02 -14.30
N ALA A 109 5.34 -8.82 -13.32
CA ALA A 109 5.82 -7.50 -12.90
C ALA A 109 6.60 -6.74 -14.00
N SER A 110 7.14 -7.45 -15.00
CA SER A 110 7.81 -6.87 -16.17
C SER A 110 6.85 -6.26 -17.19
N LYS A 111 5.53 -6.34 -16.97
CA LYS A 111 4.52 -5.64 -17.76
C LYS A 111 3.87 -4.54 -16.92
N PRO A 112 3.63 -3.34 -17.49
CA PRO A 112 2.92 -2.30 -16.78
C PRO A 112 1.49 -2.77 -16.44
N GLY A 113 1.09 -2.55 -15.20
CA GLY A 113 -0.20 -2.93 -14.66
C GLY A 113 -0.44 -2.35 -13.26
N SER A 114 -1.70 -2.37 -12.86
CA SER A 114 -2.12 -2.01 -11.50
C SER A 114 -3.30 -2.86 -11.08
N LEU A 115 -3.39 -3.16 -9.78
CA LEU A 115 -4.49 -3.92 -9.19
C LEU A 115 -5.06 -3.14 -8.01
N GLY A 116 -6.39 -3.03 -7.94
CA GLY A 116 -7.06 -2.30 -6.89
C GLY A 116 -8.49 -1.98 -7.29
N PHE A 117 -9.07 -0.96 -6.67
CA PHE A 117 -10.37 -0.45 -7.08
C PHE A 117 -10.21 0.69 -8.09
N LEU A 118 -10.49 0.40 -9.36
CA LEU A 118 -10.53 1.41 -10.42
C LEU A 118 -11.79 2.27 -10.27
N PHE A 119 -11.58 3.57 -10.12
CA PHE A 119 -12.63 4.57 -10.09
C PHE A 119 -12.76 5.21 -11.48
N ASP A 120 -13.73 4.76 -12.28
CA ASP A 120 -13.90 5.14 -13.69
C ASP A 120 -15.10 6.07 -13.95
N LYS A 121 -15.82 6.49 -12.90
CA LYS A 121 -17.04 7.30 -13.07
C LYS A 121 -16.80 8.78 -13.38
N PHE A 122 -15.65 9.34 -12.99
CA PHE A 122 -15.41 10.79 -13.09
C PHE A 122 -14.48 11.19 -14.23
N ILE A 123 -13.67 10.25 -14.75
CA ILE A 123 -12.60 10.56 -15.70
C ILE A 123 -12.48 9.40 -16.67
N THR A 124 -12.28 9.72 -17.94
CA THR A 124 -11.90 8.76 -18.97
C THR A 124 -10.68 7.95 -18.52
N ASN A 125 -10.77 6.62 -18.57
CA ASN A 125 -9.77 5.66 -18.07
C ASN A 125 -9.61 5.57 -16.54
N GLY A 126 -10.32 6.41 -15.78
CA GLY A 126 -10.39 6.34 -14.33
C GLY A 126 -9.06 6.52 -13.58
N PHE A 127 -9.09 6.26 -12.27
CA PHE A 127 -7.91 6.25 -11.42
C PHE A 127 -8.06 5.23 -10.29
N MET A 128 -6.95 4.73 -9.76
CA MET A 128 -6.99 3.78 -8.64
C MET A 128 -7.39 4.50 -7.33
N SER A 129 -8.42 3.99 -6.65
CA SER A 129 -8.88 4.54 -5.39
C SER A 129 -7.81 4.37 -4.31
N GLY A 130 -7.25 5.50 -3.88
CA GLY A 130 -6.28 5.52 -2.80
C GLY A 130 -6.81 5.00 -1.46
N GLY A 131 -8.13 4.95 -1.29
CA GLY A 131 -8.78 4.45 -0.09
C GLY A 131 -8.82 2.93 0.00
N ALA A 132 -9.07 2.25 -1.12
CA ALA A 132 -9.11 0.79 -1.19
C ALA A 132 -7.71 0.14 -1.12
N ALA A 133 -6.66 0.97 -1.18
CA ALA A 133 -5.30 0.57 -1.50
C ALA A 133 -5.18 -0.05 -2.90
N TYR A 134 -3.98 0.00 -3.47
CA TYR A 134 -3.72 -0.58 -4.78
C TYR A 134 -2.25 -0.99 -4.91
N VAL A 135 -2.00 -1.94 -5.80
CA VAL A 135 -0.68 -2.40 -6.20
C VAL A 135 -0.35 -1.82 -7.57
N LEU A 136 0.90 -1.41 -7.77
CA LEU A 136 1.48 -1.07 -9.06
C LEU A 136 2.64 -2.04 -9.36
N CYS A 137 2.73 -2.49 -10.61
CA CYS A 137 3.97 -3.07 -11.12
C CYS A 137 5.06 -2.00 -11.11
N ILE A 138 6.32 -2.39 -10.90
CA ILE A 138 7.46 -1.47 -11.00
C ILE A 138 7.55 -0.83 -12.40
N GLN A 139 7.20 -1.57 -13.46
CA GLN A 139 7.17 -1.04 -14.82
C GLN A 139 6.11 0.05 -15.03
N SER A 140 5.00 0.03 -14.28
CA SER A 140 4.02 1.11 -14.31
C SER A 140 4.60 2.40 -13.76
N ILE A 141 5.38 2.30 -12.68
CA ILE A 141 6.07 3.46 -12.09
C ILE A 141 7.12 3.98 -13.06
N ARG A 142 7.90 3.10 -13.68
CA ARG A 142 8.87 3.46 -14.72
C ARG A 142 8.22 4.27 -15.85
N GLN A 143 7.12 3.76 -16.41
CA GLN A 143 6.41 4.46 -17.49
C GLN A 143 5.78 5.78 -17.02
N LEU A 144 5.21 5.80 -15.82
CA LEU A 144 4.61 7.01 -15.26
C LEU A 144 5.67 8.10 -15.08
N VAL A 145 6.81 7.80 -14.47
CA VAL A 145 7.86 8.78 -14.17
C VAL A 145 8.59 9.23 -15.44
N GLN A 146 8.89 8.32 -16.38
CA GLN A 146 9.66 8.66 -17.58
C GLN A 146 8.81 9.34 -18.68
N ASN A 147 7.56 8.88 -18.87
CA ASN A 147 6.73 9.31 -20.01
C ASN A 147 5.44 10.02 -19.58
N GLY A 148 4.96 9.79 -18.36
CA GLY A 148 3.68 10.31 -17.89
C GLY A 148 3.78 11.69 -17.24
N LEU A 149 4.67 11.84 -16.25
CA LEU A 149 4.85 13.07 -15.49
C LEU A 149 5.48 14.20 -16.32
N PRO A 150 6.59 13.99 -17.08
CA PRO A 150 7.25 15.06 -17.81
C PRO A 150 6.37 15.64 -18.94
N GLU A 151 5.60 14.78 -19.60
CA GLU A 151 4.67 15.17 -20.66
C GLU A 151 3.30 15.63 -20.12
N ASN A 152 3.13 15.69 -18.80
CA ASN A 152 1.86 16.02 -18.12
C ASN A 152 0.65 15.19 -18.62
N LYS A 153 0.88 13.94 -19.05
CA LYS A 153 -0.17 13.01 -19.51
C LYS A 153 -1.09 12.55 -18.38
N CYS A 154 -0.62 12.64 -17.13
CA CYS A 154 -1.38 12.30 -15.93
C CYS A 154 -1.50 13.53 -15.01
N PRO A 155 -2.31 14.55 -15.37
CA PRO A 155 -2.39 15.80 -14.62
C PRO A 155 -2.94 15.61 -13.21
N ALA A 156 -2.55 16.50 -12.29
CA ALA A 156 -3.09 16.52 -10.94
C ALA A 156 -4.47 17.15 -11.00
N LEU A 157 -5.50 16.34 -10.78
CA LEU A 157 -6.89 16.76 -10.90
C LEU A 157 -7.26 17.65 -9.72
N LYS A 158 -7.96 18.74 -10.02
CA LYS A 158 -8.51 19.62 -9.02
C LYS A 158 -9.77 19.03 -8.43
N LYS A 159 -10.11 19.42 -7.19
CA LYS A 159 -11.28 18.91 -6.49
C LYS A 159 -12.58 19.23 -7.24
N GLU A 160 -12.60 20.36 -7.94
CA GLU A 160 -13.72 20.83 -8.74
C GLU A 160 -13.99 19.93 -9.96
N GLU A 161 -12.97 19.23 -10.46
CA GLU A 161 -13.06 18.25 -11.56
C GLU A 161 -13.57 16.88 -11.08
N LEU A 162 -13.75 16.70 -9.77
CA LEU A 162 -14.23 15.48 -9.13
C LEU A 162 -15.49 15.74 -8.27
N PRO A 163 -16.56 16.34 -8.84
CA PRO A 163 -17.76 16.68 -8.09
C PRO A 163 -18.44 15.39 -7.59
N GLY A 164 -18.51 15.24 -6.26
CA GLY A 164 -19.11 14.06 -5.62
C GLY A 164 -18.12 13.01 -5.11
N LEU A 165 -16.80 13.20 -5.29
CA LEU A 165 -15.78 12.40 -4.59
C LEU A 165 -15.68 12.83 -3.11
N GLY A 166 -16.74 12.55 -2.35
CA GLY A 166 -16.83 12.78 -0.90
C GLY A 166 -16.38 11.57 -0.08
N GLU A 167 -16.26 11.74 1.24
CA GLU A 167 -15.89 10.65 2.16
C GLU A 167 -16.83 9.44 2.06
N ASP A 168 -18.10 9.68 1.77
CA ASP A 168 -19.13 8.64 1.70
C ASP A 168 -18.98 7.73 0.48
N PHE A 169 -18.52 8.25 -0.66
CA PHE A 169 -18.13 7.41 -1.81
C PHE A 169 -16.92 6.53 -1.48
N GLY A 170 -16.03 7.03 -0.63
CA GLY A 170 -14.87 6.29 -0.13
C GLY A 170 -15.22 5.09 0.76
N ARG A 171 -16.42 5.05 1.37
CA ARG A 171 -16.87 3.93 2.23
C ARG A 171 -17.29 2.70 1.43
N ASN A 172 -17.76 2.89 0.19
CA ASN A 172 -18.15 1.80 -0.72
C ASN A 172 -17.04 1.39 -1.70
N CYS A 173 -15.85 2.00 -1.59
CA CYS A 173 -14.67 1.61 -2.37
C CYS A 173 -14.01 0.37 -1.75
N CYS A 174 -14.40 -0.82 -2.19
CA CYS A 174 -13.77 -2.08 -1.78
C CYS A 174 -12.75 -2.52 -2.83
N ASN A 175 -11.57 -2.98 -2.39
CA ASN A 175 -10.66 -3.64 -3.31
C ASN A 175 -11.34 -4.88 -3.91
N GLN A 176 -11.29 -5.02 -5.24
CA GLN A 176 -11.93 -6.12 -5.97
C GLN A 176 -11.48 -7.51 -5.52
N PHE A 177 -10.31 -7.61 -4.86
CA PHE A 177 -9.72 -8.88 -4.46
C PHE A 177 -9.81 -9.18 -2.95
N THR A 178 -10.62 -8.44 -2.18
CA THR A 178 -10.85 -8.64 -0.72
C THR A 178 -9.57 -8.90 0.11
N ASN A 179 -8.45 -8.30 -0.30
CA ASN A 179 -7.16 -8.51 0.36
C ASN A 179 -6.78 -7.34 1.29
N THR A 180 -7.62 -6.30 1.33
CA THR A 180 -7.37 -5.07 2.09
C THR A 180 -8.63 -4.63 2.85
N PHE A 181 -8.43 -4.18 4.08
CA PHE A 181 -9.48 -3.67 4.97
C PHE A 181 -9.19 -2.21 5.28
N ARG A 182 -10.17 -1.34 5.05
CA ARG A 182 -10.05 0.11 5.27
C ARG A 182 -10.64 0.50 6.64
N TYR A 183 -10.24 1.67 7.15
CA TYR A 183 -10.72 2.27 8.40
C TYR A 183 -10.32 1.46 9.65
N MET A 184 -9.21 0.75 9.56
CA MET A 184 -8.63 -0.01 10.66
C MET A 184 -7.84 0.93 11.56
N ASN A 185 -8.44 1.33 12.68
CA ASN A 185 -7.72 2.07 13.71
C ASN A 185 -6.61 1.21 14.36
N PRO A 186 -5.69 1.78 15.17
CA PRO A 186 -4.58 1.04 15.78
C PRO A 186 -4.99 -0.22 16.56
N ARG A 187 -6.15 -0.19 17.24
CA ARG A 187 -6.64 -1.34 18.00
C ARG A 187 -7.11 -2.46 17.05
N LEU A 188 -7.83 -2.10 15.99
CA LEU A 188 -8.32 -3.04 14.99
C LEU A 188 -7.17 -3.66 14.17
N LEU A 189 -6.14 -2.88 13.82
CA LEU A 189 -4.94 -3.42 13.16
C LEU A 189 -4.29 -4.53 13.99
N ARG A 190 -4.08 -4.29 15.29
CA ARG A 190 -3.50 -5.28 16.20
C ARG A 190 -4.42 -6.48 16.42
N LEU A 191 -5.72 -6.25 16.53
CA LEU A 191 -6.70 -7.32 16.68
C LEU A 191 -6.72 -8.23 15.45
N ALA A 192 -6.77 -7.67 14.24
CA ALA A 192 -6.72 -8.42 13.00
C ALA A 192 -5.45 -9.26 12.90
N ASP A 193 -4.28 -8.67 13.20
CA ASP A 193 -3.01 -9.41 13.18
C ASP A 193 -2.97 -10.53 14.23
N HIS A 194 -3.48 -10.27 15.43
CA HIS A 194 -3.56 -11.30 16.47
C HIS A 194 -4.46 -12.47 16.05
N LEU A 195 -5.66 -12.19 15.52
CA LEU A 195 -6.61 -13.20 15.07
C LEU A 195 -6.10 -14.01 13.87
N LEU A 196 -5.34 -13.39 12.97
CA LEU A 196 -4.83 -14.09 11.79
C LEU A 196 -3.57 -14.90 12.07
N TYR A 197 -2.68 -14.41 12.94
CA TYR A 197 -1.32 -14.95 13.05
C TYR A 197 -0.93 -15.43 14.45
N THR A 198 -1.72 -15.12 15.47
CA THR A 198 -1.44 -15.52 16.86
C THR A 198 -2.42 -16.56 17.38
N THR A 199 -3.72 -16.42 17.08
CA THR A 199 -4.71 -17.37 17.59
C THR A 199 -4.55 -18.74 16.94
N LEU A 200 -4.48 -19.78 17.77
CA LEU A 200 -4.51 -21.16 17.32
C LEU A 200 -5.95 -21.65 17.31
N VAL A 201 -6.37 -22.26 16.21
CA VAL A 201 -7.68 -22.92 16.15
C VAL A 201 -7.62 -24.19 16.99
N TYR A 202 -8.28 -24.18 18.14
CA TYR A 202 -8.42 -25.37 18.98
C TYR A 202 -9.24 -26.44 18.22
N GLY A 203 -8.82 -27.71 18.33
CA GLY A 203 -9.53 -28.85 17.74
C GLY A 203 -9.20 -29.14 16.26
N ARG A 204 -8.30 -28.39 15.60
CA ARG A 204 -7.78 -28.79 14.28
C ARG A 204 -6.66 -29.83 14.41
N THR A 205 -6.95 -31.08 14.08
CA THR A 205 -5.93 -32.12 13.83
C THR A 205 -5.31 -31.93 12.45
N LEU A 206 -4.37 -30.98 12.32
CA LEU A 206 -3.56 -30.86 11.11
C LEU A 206 -2.42 -31.91 11.14
N PRO A 207 -2.07 -32.53 10.00
CA PRO A 207 -0.87 -33.36 9.91
C PRO A 207 0.35 -32.57 10.39
N ARG A 208 1.20 -33.20 11.21
CA ARG A 208 2.37 -32.59 11.89
C ARG A 208 3.28 -31.73 11.00
N GLN A 209 3.25 -31.94 9.68
CA GLN A 209 4.05 -31.21 8.69
C GLN A 209 3.57 -29.77 8.42
N VAL A 210 2.27 -29.47 8.55
CA VAL A 210 1.76 -28.11 8.26
C VAL A 210 2.06 -27.13 9.40
N MET A 211 2.22 -27.63 10.63
CA MET A 211 2.57 -26.80 11.80
C MET A 211 4.07 -26.45 11.90
N GLN A 212 4.92 -26.92 10.99
CA GLN A 212 6.37 -26.69 11.03
C GLN A 212 6.85 -25.37 10.40
N VAL A 213 5.98 -24.53 9.83
CA VAL A 213 6.36 -23.18 9.35
C VAL A 213 6.44 -22.15 10.49
N ARG A 214 6.98 -22.56 11.64
CA ARG A 214 7.41 -21.67 12.73
C ARG A 214 8.77 -22.11 13.23
N GLN A 215 9.82 -21.59 12.60
CA GLN A 215 11.03 -21.14 13.31
C GLN A 215 11.64 -19.96 12.55
N TYR A 216 11.08 -18.76 12.76
CA TYR A 216 11.94 -17.59 12.84
C TYR A 216 12.26 -17.44 14.33
N ARG A 217 13.49 -17.76 14.72
CA ARG A 217 14.06 -17.43 16.03
C ARG A 217 15.00 -16.24 15.84
N PRO A 218 15.14 -15.41 16.89
CA PRO A 218 15.47 -13.98 16.81
C PRO A 218 16.78 -13.65 16.09
#